data_AF-A0A316KWQ0-F1
#
_entry.id   AF-A0A316KWQ0-F1
#
_cell.length_a   1.000
_cell.length_b   1.000
_cell.length_c   1.000
_cell.angle_alpha   90.00
_cell.angle_beta   90.00
_cell.angle_gamma   90.00
#
_symmetry.space_group_name_H-M   'P 1'
#
loop_
_entity.id
_entity.type
_entity.pdbx_description
1 polymer ?
#
loop_
_entity_poly.entity_id
_entity_poly.type
_entity_poly.pdbx_seq_one_letter_code
_entity_poly.pdbx_strand_id
1 'polypeptide(L)'
;MNGFKFVKNYSLSLTGLIISIVILLLSTINNLDIFESVVDFLSLMERYEIDEFIIPLFVFLVFTCLDLLKRQKQNKINQEKLSIYKAMLSSSHHVINNFLNQMQIFKITAEDTPEFDPDILKLYEEIIEKASEQIDSLGSITSINEESIFQSVAPKASSNTINK
;
A
#
# COMPACT_ATOMS: atom_id res chain seq x y z
N MET A 1 -4.32 22.08 -24.37
CA MET A 1 -3.43 21.61 -23.28
C MET A 1 -3.71 20.14 -22.93
N ASN A 2 -3.70 19.22 -23.92
CA ASN A 2 -4.02 17.78 -23.75
C ASN A 2 -2.90 16.84 -24.22
N GLY A 3 -1.84 17.34 -24.87
CA GLY A 3 -0.75 16.50 -25.37
C GLY A 3 0.12 15.87 -24.27
N PHE A 4 0.29 16.56 -23.14
CA PHE A 4 1.21 16.14 -22.07
C PHE A 4 0.74 14.88 -21.33
N LYS A 5 -0.59 14.65 -21.23
CA LYS A 5 -1.14 13.42 -20.63
C LYS A 5 -0.98 12.20 -21.53
N PHE A 6 -0.97 12.36 -22.85
CA PHE A 6 -0.83 11.26 -23.81
C PHE A 6 0.61 10.69 -23.80
N VAL A 7 1.61 11.57 -23.72
CA VAL A 7 3.03 11.19 -23.63
C VAL A 7 3.33 10.34 -22.38
N LYS A 8 2.61 10.56 -21.27
CA LYS A 8 2.87 9.85 -20.01
C LYS A 8 2.46 8.37 -20.04
N ASN A 9 1.41 8.00 -20.79
CA ASN A 9 0.95 6.60 -20.89
C ASN A 9 1.67 5.82 -21.99
N TYR A 10 2.15 6.50 -23.03
CA TYR A 10 2.89 5.90 -24.15
C TYR A 10 4.40 6.18 -24.07
N SER A 11 4.91 6.59 -22.90
CA SER A 11 6.30 7.00 -22.73
C SER A 11 7.27 5.92 -23.22
N LEU A 12 6.96 4.64 -22.95
CA LEU A 12 7.77 3.49 -23.35
C LEU A 12 7.78 3.25 -24.87
N SER A 13 6.61 3.31 -25.51
CA SER A 13 6.52 3.16 -26.97
C SER A 13 7.12 4.35 -27.71
N LEU A 14 7.00 5.55 -27.16
CA LEU A 14 7.60 6.76 -27.74
C LEU A 14 9.13 6.73 -27.61
N THR A 15 9.68 6.33 -26.45
CA THR A 15 11.12 6.11 -26.32
C THR A 15 11.62 5.02 -27.26
N GLY A 16 10.87 3.93 -27.42
CA GLY A 16 11.19 2.88 -28.39
C GLY A 16 11.25 3.41 -29.83
N LEU A 17 10.26 4.21 -30.23
CA LEU A 17 10.19 4.82 -31.56
C LEU A 17 11.36 5.78 -31.82
N ILE A 18 11.71 6.62 -30.84
CA ILE A 18 12.86 7.53 -30.95
C ILE A 18 14.16 6.72 -31.10
N ILE A 19 14.35 5.68 -30.28
CA ILE A 19 15.51 4.79 -30.36
C ILE A 19 15.60 4.12 -31.74
N SER A 20 14.50 3.58 -32.26
CA SER A 20 14.47 2.96 -33.60
C SER A 20 14.85 3.94 -34.70
N ILE A 21 14.35 5.18 -34.65
CA ILE A 21 14.69 6.22 -35.64
C ILE A 21 16.18 6.58 -35.56
N VAL A 22 16.72 6.73 -34.35
CA VAL A 22 18.14 7.05 -34.14
C VAL A 22 19.04 5.93 -34.67
N ILE A 23 18.69 4.67 -34.39
CA ILE A 23 19.43 3.50 -34.89
C ILE A 23 19.41 3.46 -36.42
N LEU A 24 18.25 3.68 -37.05
CA LEU A 24 18.11 3.73 -38.51
C LEU A 24 18.96 4.84 -39.13
N LEU A 25 18.93 6.03 -38.55
CA LEU A 25 19.74 7.16 -39.01
C LEU A 25 21.25 6.88 -38.88
N LEU A 26 21.69 6.34 -37.74
CA LEU A 26 23.09 6.00 -37.51
C LEU A 26 23.58 4.89 -38.47
N SER A 27 22.75 3.88 -38.71
CA SER A 27 23.04 2.81 -39.66
C SER A 27 23.20 3.36 -41.08
N THR A 28 22.32 4.27 -41.50
CA THR A 28 22.33 4.89 -42.84
C THR A 28 23.53 5.84 -43.03
N ILE A 29 23.88 6.65 -42.02
CA ILE A 29 24.97 7.64 -42.13
C ILE A 29 26.34 6.95 -42.11
N ASN A 30 26.51 5.91 -41.28
CA ASN A 30 27.80 5.28 -41.07
C ASN A 30 28.03 4.04 -41.95
N ASN A 31 27.07 3.65 -42.81
CA ASN A 31 27.03 2.33 -43.46
C ASN A 31 27.30 1.18 -42.45
N LEU A 32 26.83 1.36 -41.21
CA LEU A 32 26.97 0.35 -40.18
C LEU A 32 25.78 -0.58 -40.32
N ASP A 33 26.04 -1.78 -40.83
CA ASP A 33 25.08 -2.88 -40.81
C ASP A 33 25.04 -3.48 -39.40
N ILE A 34 24.37 -2.76 -38.49
CA ILE A 34 24.22 -3.15 -37.07
C ILE A 34 23.56 -4.53 -36.97
N PHE A 35 22.64 -4.84 -37.88
CA PHE A 35 21.99 -6.14 -37.92
C PHE A 35 22.99 -7.24 -38.30
N GLU A 36 23.81 -7.03 -39.33
CA GLU A 36 24.83 -7.99 -39.75
C GLU A 36 25.89 -8.17 -38.66
N SER A 37 26.32 -7.10 -38.01
CA SER A 37 27.27 -7.16 -36.89
C SER A 37 26.71 -7.93 -35.67
N VAL A 38 25.40 -7.82 -35.41
CA VAL A 38 24.72 -8.62 -34.37
C VAL A 38 24.61 -10.08 -34.79
N VAL A 39 24.30 -10.36 -36.07
CA VAL A 39 24.25 -11.72 -36.63
C VAL A 39 25.63 -12.37 -36.57
N ASP A 40 26.68 -11.68 -36.98
CA ASP A 40 28.07 -12.15 -36.91
C ASP A 40 28.49 -12.46 -35.46
N PHE A 41 28.08 -11.61 -34.51
CA PHE A 41 28.30 -11.85 -33.09
C PHE A 41 27.56 -13.10 -32.59
N LEU A 42 26.31 -13.31 -33.02
CA LEU A 42 25.52 -14.52 -32.72
C LEU A 42 26.15 -15.78 -33.34
N SER A 43 26.62 -15.72 -34.59
CA SER A 43 27.34 -16.83 -35.22
C SER A 43 28.69 -17.13 -34.56
N LEU A 44 29.33 -16.11 -34.00
CA LEU A 44 30.56 -16.30 -33.20
C LEU A 44 30.25 -16.99 -31.87
N MET A 45 29.11 -16.66 -31.24
CA MET A 45 28.61 -17.33 -30.03
C MET A 45 28.20 -18.79 -30.28
N GLU A 46 27.53 -19.07 -31.40
CA GLU A 46 27.14 -20.41 -31.85
C GLU A 46 28.38 -21.31 -32.00
N ARG A 47 29.48 -20.76 -32.56
CA ARG A 47 30.76 -21.49 -32.69
C ARG A 47 31.33 -21.96 -31.35
N TYR A 48 31.06 -21.24 -30.26
CA TYR A 48 31.53 -21.58 -28.92
C TYR A 48 30.47 -22.33 -28.09
N GLU A 49 29.29 -22.64 -28.65
CA GLU A 49 28.13 -23.26 -27.97
C GLU A 49 27.69 -22.49 -26.70
N ILE A 50 27.97 -21.19 -26.62
CA ILE A 50 27.69 -20.37 -25.43
C ILE A 50 26.20 -19.92 -25.41
N ASP A 51 25.57 -19.87 -26.58
CA ASP A 51 24.17 -19.48 -26.78
C ASP A 51 23.19 -20.39 -26.01
N GLU A 52 23.50 -21.68 -25.86
CA GLU A 52 22.70 -22.64 -25.08
C GLU A 52 22.51 -22.20 -23.62
N PHE A 53 23.50 -21.52 -23.04
CA PHE A 53 23.42 -20.98 -21.68
C PHE A 53 22.96 -19.52 -21.63
N ILE A 54 23.41 -18.71 -22.58
CA ILE A 54 23.15 -17.27 -22.57
C ILE A 54 21.69 -16.96 -22.88
N ILE A 55 21.04 -17.68 -23.81
CA ILE A 55 19.64 -17.41 -24.16
C ILE A 55 18.72 -17.70 -22.96
N PRO A 56 18.76 -18.86 -22.30
CA PRO A 56 17.93 -19.11 -21.11
C PRO A 56 18.21 -18.14 -19.97
N LEU A 57 19.49 -17.79 -19.75
CA LEU A 57 19.87 -16.82 -18.72
C LEU A 57 19.29 -15.43 -19.03
N PHE A 58 19.37 -14.98 -20.28
CA PHE A 58 18.83 -13.71 -20.71
C PHE A 58 17.31 -13.68 -20.53
N VAL A 59 16.60 -14.72 -20.95
CA VAL A 59 15.15 -14.85 -20.76
C VAL A 59 14.80 -14.77 -19.27
N PHE A 60 15.48 -15.53 -18.42
CA PHE A 60 15.29 -15.50 -16.97
C PHE A 60 15.52 -14.11 -16.37
N LEU A 61 16.58 -13.41 -16.80
CA LEU A 61 16.88 -12.05 -16.34
C LEU A 61 15.81 -11.05 -16.78
N VAL A 62 15.31 -11.14 -18.01
CA VAL A 62 14.22 -10.27 -18.49
C VAL A 62 12.97 -10.46 -17.64
N PHE A 63 12.53 -11.70 -17.41
CA PHE A 63 11.36 -11.98 -16.56
C PHE A 63 11.57 -11.50 -15.12
N THR A 64 12.75 -11.76 -14.55
CA THR A 64 13.10 -11.28 -13.20
C THR A 64 13.04 -9.75 -13.12
N CYS A 65 13.56 -9.06 -14.12
CA CYS A 65 13.53 -7.60 -14.19
C CYS A 65 12.09 -7.06 -14.27
N LEU A 66 11.24 -7.65 -15.13
CA LEU A 66 9.84 -7.29 -15.24
C LEU A 66 9.08 -7.49 -13.91
N ASP A 67 9.35 -8.59 -13.22
CA ASP A 67 8.74 -8.87 -11.92
C ASP A 67 9.20 -7.88 -10.84
N LEU A 68 10.47 -7.50 -10.81
CA LEU A 68 10.98 -6.49 -9.89
C LEU A 68 10.31 -5.13 -10.12
N LEU A 69 10.17 -4.70 -11.38
CA LEU A 69 9.49 -3.45 -11.73
C LEU A 69 8.02 -3.45 -11.30
N LYS A 70 7.32 -4.56 -11.53
CA LYS A 70 5.92 -4.73 -11.07
C LYS A 70 5.83 -4.67 -9.54
N ARG A 71 6.72 -5.36 -8.82
CA ARG A 71 6.76 -5.37 -7.35
C ARG A 71 7.00 -3.99 -6.78
N GLN A 72 7.92 -3.20 -7.34
CA GLN A 72 8.16 -1.83 -6.87
C GLN A 72 6.91 -0.95 -6.98
N LYS A 73 6.21 -1.02 -8.12
CA LYS A 73 4.96 -0.27 -8.31
C LYS A 73 3.90 -0.69 -7.29
N GLN A 74 3.74 -2.00 -7.06
CA GLN A 74 2.78 -2.52 -6.09
C GLN A 74 3.12 -2.08 -4.67
N ASN A 75 4.40 -2.13 -4.30
CA ASN A 75 4.87 -1.71 -2.97
C ASN A 75 4.58 -0.23 -2.72
N LYS A 76 4.79 0.63 -3.71
CA LYS A 76 4.46 2.06 -3.61
C LYS A 76 2.96 2.28 -3.38
N ILE A 77 2.10 1.60 -4.13
CA ILE A 77 0.64 1.66 -3.95
C ILE A 77 0.24 1.19 -2.55
N ASN A 78 0.83 0.09 -2.08
CA ASN A 78 0.54 -0.45 -0.75
C ASN A 78 0.99 0.52 0.36
N GLN A 79 2.14 1.17 0.20
CA GLN A 79 2.62 2.19 1.14
C GLN A 79 1.71 3.43 1.16
N GLU A 80 1.26 3.90 -0.01
CA GLU A 80 0.32 5.02 -0.11
C GLU A 80 -1.01 4.68 0.60
N LYS A 81 -1.56 3.48 0.34
CA LYS A 81 -2.77 2.98 1.04
C LYS A 81 -2.58 2.95 2.56
N LEU A 82 -1.44 2.43 3.03
CA LEU A 82 -1.10 2.35 4.45
C LEU A 82 -0.97 3.74 5.08
N SER A 83 -0.37 4.70 4.38
CA SER A 83 -0.26 6.09 4.84
C SER A 83 -1.62 6.76 4.98
N ILE A 84 -2.52 6.59 4.00
CA ILE A 84 -3.88 7.16 4.05
C ILE A 84 -4.66 6.55 5.22
N TYR A 85 -4.58 5.23 5.39
CA TYR A 85 -5.27 4.56 6.50
C TYR A 85 -4.78 5.05 7.87
N LYS A 86 -3.45 5.17 8.07
CA LYS A 86 -2.90 5.72 9.30
C LYS A 86 -3.38 7.15 9.58
N ALA A 87 -3.44 7.99 8.55
CA ALA A 87 -3.95 9.36 8.67
C ALA A 87 -5.44 9.36 9.04
N MET A 88 -6.24 8.49 8.44
CA MET A 88 -7.66 8.34 8.75
C MET A 88 -7.85 7.88 10.20
N LEU A 89 -7.14 6.85 10.64
CA LEU A 89 -7.23 6.33 12.01
C LEU A 89 -6.82 7.37 13.05
N SER A 90 -5.72 8.09 12.81
CA SER A 90 -5.30 9.21 13.67
C SER A 90 -6.37 10.31 13.71
N SER A 91 -6.98 10.64 12.56
CA SER A 91 -8.07 11.63 12.51
C SER A 91 -9.31 11.16 13.29
N SER A 92 -9.70 9.90 13.15
CA SER A 92 -10.79 9.29 13.92
C SER A 92 -10.49 9.32 15.42
N HIS A 93 -9.27 9.01 15.83
CA HIS A 93 -8.85 9.09 17.24
C HIS A 93 -9.01 10.52 17.78
N HIS A 94 -8.64 11.55 16.99
CA HIS A 94 -8.89 12.95 17.36
C HIS A 94 -10.38 13.29 17.50
N VAL A 95 -11.22 12.87 16.54
CA VAL A 95 -12.67 13.11 16.59
C VAL A 95 -13.31 12.43 17.81
N ILE A 96 -12.91 11.20 18.09
CA ILE A 96 -13.39 10.43 19.22
C ILE A 96 -12.95 11.07 20.54
N ASN A 97 -11.68 11.43 20.69
CA ASN A 97 -11.22 12.07 21.92
C ASN A 97 -11.96 13.39 22.19
N ASN A 98 -12.24 14.17 21.15
CA ASN A 98 -13.08 15.36 21.29
C ASN A 98 -14.50 15.01 21.76
N PHE A 99 -15.09 13.94 21.22
CA PHE A 99 -16.39 13.45 21.67
C PHE A 99 -16.35 12.98 23.13
N LEU A 100 -15.36 12.20 23.54
CA LEU A 100 -15.20 11.75 24.94
C LEU A 100 -15.09 12.94 25.90
N ASN A 101 -14.32 13.98 25.53
CA ASN A 101 -14.23 15.22 26.30
C ASN A 101 -15.59 15.93 26.41
N GLN A 102 -16.39 15.98 25.34
CA GLN A 102 -17.75 16.55 25.40
C GLN A 102 -18.66 15.72 26.31
N MET A 103 -18.53 14.40 26.29
CA MET A 103 -19.30 13.53 27.17
C MET A 103 -18.94 13.73 28.64
N GLN A 104 -17.69 14.07 28.99
CA GLN A 104 -17.33 14.44 30.37
C GLN A 104 -18.10 15.67 30.88
N ILE A 105 -18.39 16.65 30.01
CA ILE A 105 -19.23 17.81 30.38
C ILE A 105 -20.66 17.37 30.69
N PHE A 106 -21.19 16.42 29.92
CA PHE A 106 -22.49 15.82 30.19
C PHE A 106 -22.51 15.12 31.56
N LYS A 107 -21.45 14.36 31.88
CA LYS A 107 -21.30 13.71 33.19
C LYS A 107 -21.38 14.73 34.34
N ILE A 108 -20.58 15.79 34.27
CA ILE A 108 -20.57 16.86 35.30
C ILE A 108 -21.97 17.46 35.46
N THR A 109 -22.65 17.74 34.34
CA THR A 109 -24.00 18.33 34.37
C THR A 109 -25.02 17.36 35.00
N ALA A 110 -24.91 16.06 34.72
CA ALA A 110 -25.76 15.04 35.31
C ALA A 110 -25.51 14.86 36.81
N GLU A 111 -24.25 14.91 37.24
CA GLU A 111 -23.86 14.87 38.67
C GLU A 111 -24.38 16.09 39.45
N ASP A 112 -24.36 17.27 38.82
CA ASP A 112 -24.86 18.52 39.42
C ASP A 112 -26.39 18.66 39.37
N THR A 113 -27.09 17.76 38.68
CA THR A 113 -28.56 17.80 38.54
C THR A 113 -29.23 17.09 39.72
N PRO A 114 -30.03 17.78 40.54
CA PRO A 114 -30.80 17.15 41.61
C PRO A 114 -31.77 16.11 41.03
N GLU A 115 -31.93 14.98 41.71
CA GLU A 115 -32.82 13.87 41.31
C GLU A 115 -32.39 13.09 40.06
N PHE A 116 -31.17 13.28 39.54
CA PHE A 116 -30.65 12.43 38.46
C PHE A 116 -30.40 11.00 38.96
N ASP A 117 -30.82 10.01 38.16
CA ASP A 117 -30.71 8.59 38.52
C ASP A 117 -29.23 8.14 38.51
N PRO A 118 -28.67 7.74 39.67
CA PRO A 118 -27.27 7.31 39.77
C PRO A 118 -26.99 6.01 39.01
N ASP A 119 -27.98 5.14 38.79
CA ASP A 119 -27.79 3.90 38.03
C ASP A 119 -27.60 4.20 36.53
N ILE A 120 -28.27 5.22 36.01
CA ILE A 120 -28.09 5.71 34.63
C ILE A 120 -26.72 6.35 34.46
N LEU A 121 -26.24 7.10 35.46
CA LEU A 121 -24.91 7.69 35.43
C LEU A 121 -23.82 6.61 35.39
N LYS A 122 -23.97 5.56 36.19
CA LYS A 122 -23.06 4.42 36.21
C LYS A 122 -23.04 3.65 34.89
N LEU A 123 -24.21 3.40 34.30
CA LEU A 123 -24.32 2.78 32.97
C LEU A 123 -23.61 3.62 31.90
N TYR A 124 -23.77 4.95 31.97
CA TYR A 124 -23.08 5.88 31.08
C TYR A 124 -21.55 5.76 31.21
N GLU A 125 -21.01 5.73 32.43
CA GLU A 125 -19.56 5.59 32.65
C GLU A 125 -19.03 4.28 32.05
N GLU A 126 -19.72 3.17 32.27
CA GLU A 126 -19.32 1.85 31.77
C GLU A 126 -19.29 1.82 30.22
N ILE A 127 -20.26 2.47 29.56
CA ILE A 127 -20.30 2.55 28.09
C ILE A 127 -19.13 3.38 27.56
N ILE A 128 -18.84 4.52 28.19
CA ILE A 128 -17.75 5.42 27.78
C ILE A 128 -16.39 4.76 27.98
N GLU A 129 -16.17 4.07 29.10
CA GLU A 129 -14.94 3.33 29.37
C GLU A 129 -14.72 2.23 28.33
N LYS A 130 -15.74 1.40 28.09
CA LYS A 130 -15.69 0.34 27.06
C LYS A 130 -15.42 0.89 25.66
N ALA A 131 -16.06 2.00 25.30
CA ALA A 131 -15.85 2.63 24.00
C ALA A 131 -14.41 3.15 23.87
N SER A 132 -13.86 3.79 24.91
CA SER A 132 -12.47 4.27 24.93
C SER A 132 -11.48 3.12 24.75
N GLU A 133 -11.64 2.02 25.49
CA GLU A 133 -10.77 0.83 25.39
C GLU A 133 -10.77 0.21 23.99
N GLN A 134 -11.95 0.10 23.35
CA GLN A 134 -12.07 -0.43 21.99
C GLN A 134 -11.37 0.46 20.97
N ILE A 135 -11.45 1.78 21.15
CA ILE A 135 -10.85 2.76 20.23
C ILE A 135 -9.33 2.76 20.36
N ASP A 136 -8.81 2.67 21.59
CA ASP A 136 -7.37 2.53 21.84
C ASP A 136 -6.82 1.21 21.27
N SER A 137 -7.59 0.13 21.42
CA SER A 137 -7.26 -1.17 20.83
C SER A 137 -7.17 -1.10 19.30
N LEU A 138 -8.14 -0.43 18.65
CA LEU A 138 -8.14 -0.21 17.19
C LEU A 138 -6.98 0.69 16.74
N GLY A 139 -6.62 1.70 17.54
CA GLY A 139 -5.50 2.62 17.30
C GLY A 139 -4.12 1.97 17.38
N SER A 140 -3.98 0.88 18.16
CA SER A 140 -2.71 0.19 18.42
C SER A 140 -2.28 -0.82 17.34
N ILE A 141 -3.13 -1.07 16.34
CA ILE A 141 -2.86 -2.07 15.29
C ILE A 141 -1.72 -1.62 14.39
N THR A 142 -0.63 -2.39 14.41
CA THR A 142 0.59 -2.12 13.64
C THR A 142 0.59 -2.80 12.28
N SER A 143 -0.13 -3.92 12.11
CA SER A 143 -0.28 -4.65 10.85
C SER A 143 -1.71 -4.50 10.32
N ILE A 144 -1.90 -3.85 9.18
CA ILE A 144 -3.23 -3.63 8.60
C ILE A 144 -3.57 -4.85 7.74
N ASN A 145 -4.25 -5.82 8.33
CA ASN A 145 -4.95 -6.89 7.60
C ASN A 145 -6.40 -6.96 8.11
N GLU A 146 -7.32 -7.41 7.27
CA GLU A 146 -8.77 -7.41 7.56
C GLU A 146 -9.10 -8.18 8.85
N GLU A 147 -8.35 -9.25 9.10
CA GLU A 147 -8.44 -10.08 10.30
C GLU A 147 -8.00 -9.35 11.58
N SER A 148 -6.88 -8.61 11.57
CA SER A 148 -6.41 -7.84 12.74
C SER A 148 -7.37 -6.72 13.11
N ILE A 149 -7.97 -6.06 12.12
CA ILE A 149 -8.97 -5.01 12.35
C ILE A 149 -10.18 -5.62 13.04
N PHE A 150 -10.70 -6.75 12.54
CA PHE A 150 -11.86 -7.41 13.13
C PHE A 150 -11.57 -7.93 14.54
N GLN A 151 -10.41 -8.53 14.77
CA GLN A 151 -10.01 -9.05 16.09
C GLN A 151 -9.80 -7.94 17.12
N SER A 152 -9.33 -6.76 16.72
CA SER A 152 -9.08 -5.64 17.64
C SER A 152 -10.34 -5.04 18.27
N VAL A 153 -11.50 -5.17 17.59
CA VAL A 153 -12.79 -4.63 18.03
C VAL A 153 -13.73 -5.72 18.53
N ALA A 154 -13.30 -6.98 18.51
CA ALA A 154 -14.10 -8.09 19.00
C ALA A 154 -14.29 -7.96 20.53
N PRO A 155 -15.50 -8.15 21.07
CA PRO A 155 -15.72 -8.17 22.50
C PRO A 155 -14.84 -9.25 23.13
N LYS A 156 -13.98 -8.90 24.10
CA LYS A 156 -13.25 -9.90 24.89
C LYS A 156 -14.30 -10.76 25.58
N ALA A 157 -14.30 -12.06 25.28
CA ALA A 157 -15.18 -13.01 25.95
C ALA A 157 -14.99 -12.86 27.46
N SER A 158 -16.07 -12.51 28.17
CA SER A 158 -16.06 -12.35 29.62
C SER A 158 -15.60 -13.64 30.26
N SER A 159 -14.37 -13.67 30.77
CA SER A 159 -13.89 -14.70 31.69
C SER A 159 -14.57 -14.48 33.04
N ASN A 160 -15.88 -14.69 33.10
CA ASN A 160 -16.61 -14.72 34.35
C ASN A 160 -17.87 -15.57 34.17
N THR A 161 -17.72 -16.87 34.41
CA THR A 161 -18.72 -17.80 34.96
C THR A 161 -18.16 -19.24 34.84
N ILE A 162 -18.08 -20.15 35.82
CA ILE A 162 -18.36 -20.26 37.25
C ILE A 162 -17.48 -21.44 37.73
N ASN A 163 -16.62 -21.23 38.74
CA ASN A 163 -16.15 -22.35 39.56
C ASN A 163 -17.31 -22.77 40.46
N LYS A 164 -17.65 -24.04 40.39
CA LYS A 164 -18.73 -24.71 41.12
C LYS A 164 -18.32 -25.04 42.55
#